data_AF-A0A2D6RK51-F1
#
_entry.id   AF-A0A2D6RK51-F1
#
_cell.length_a   1.000
_cell.length_b   1.000
_cell.length_c   1.000
_cell.angle_alpha   90.00
_cell.angle_beta   90.00
_cell.angle_gamma   90.00
#
_symmetry.space_group_name_H-M   'P 1'
#
loop_
_entity.id
_entity.type
_entity.pdbx_description
1 polymer ?
#
loop_
_entity_poly.entity_id
_entity_poly.type
_entity_poly.pdbx_seq_one_letter_code
_entity_poly.pdbx_strand_id
1 'polypeptide(L)' 'MQTKDFNTKVYSEKQDKIDWDTKQRIKLAIRMIGKNKNVLDIGCYDGFITEKIRNYGNKVTGVE' A
#
# COMPACT_ATOMS: atom_id res chain seq x y z
N MET A 1 7.74 17.64 5.12
CA MET A 1 7.24 18.52 6.19
C MET A 1 6.12 17.76 6.88
N GLN A 2 6.38 17.11 8.03
CA GLN A 2 5.30 16.45 8.78
C GLN A 2 4.41 17.55 9.38
N THR A 3 3.16 17.60 8.95
CA THR A 3 2.13 18.45 9.53
C THR A 3 1.94 18.07 10.99
N LYS A 4 2.17 19.02 11.91
CA LYS A 4 2.19 18.81 13.36
C LYS A 4 0.88 18.23 13.94
N ASP A 5 -0.20 18.27 13.16
CA ASP A 5 -1.54 17.86 13.59
C ASP A 5 -2.03 16.56 12.93
N PHE A 6 -1.21 15.91 12.09
CA PHE A 6 -1.60 14.63 11.48
C PHE A 6 -1.33 13.49 12.46
N ASN A 7 -2.40 12.81 12.90
CA ASN A 7 -2.31 11.71 13.85
C ASN A 7 -1.87 10.41 13.14
N THR A 8 -0.58 10.34 12.79
CA THR A 8 0.03 9.17 12.14
C THR A 8 -0.23 7.88 12.92
N LYS A 9 -0.30 7.96 14.26
CA LYS A 9 -0.54 6.82 15.15
C LYS A 9 -1.88 6.13 14.86
N VAL A 10 -2.95 6.89 14.64
CA VAL A 10 -4.28 6.32 14.30
C VAL A 10 -4.25 5.56 12.99
N TYR A 11 -3.46 6.01 12.03
CA TYR A 11 -3.36 5.38 10.71
C TYR A 11 -2.33 4.24 10.67
N SER A 12 -1.31 4.25 11.54
CA SER A 12 -0.34 3.16 11.68
C SER A 12 -0.85 2.00 12.56
N GLU A 13 -1.63 2.27 13.62
CA GLU A 13 -2.11 1.24 14.56
C GLU A 13 -3.38 0.51 14.08
N LYS A 14 -4.19 1.11 13.21
CA LYS A 14 -5.46 0.51 12.76
C LYS A 14 -5.34 -0.59 11.71
N GLN A 15 -4.15 -0.89 11.19
CA GLN A 15 -4.00 -1.91 10.15
C GLN A 15 -4.15 -3.36 10.65
N ASP A 16 -4.22 -3.59 11.96
CA ASP A 16 -4.36 -4.94 12.53
C ASP A 16 -5.65 -5.66 12.10
N LYS A 17 -6.64 -4.95 11.54
CA LYS A 17 -7.84 -5.55 10.95
C LYS A 17 -8.24 -4.88 9.65
N ILE A 18 -7.46 -5.13 8.59
CA ILE A 18 -7.95 -4.94 7.22
C ILE A 18 -9.19 -5.82 7.03
N ASP A 19 -10.33 -5.21 6.73
CA ASP A 19 -11.60 -5.89 6.50
C ASP A 19 -11.52 -6.79 5.25
N TRP A 20 -12.49 -7.70 5.14
CA TRP A 20 -12.49 -8.70 4.07
C TRP A 20 -12.58 -8.05 2.68
N ASP A 21 -13.38 -6.99 2.51
CA ASP A 21 -13.55 -6.30 1.22
C ASP A 21 -12.24 -5.63 0.81
N THR A 22 -11.58 -4.94 1.74
CA THR A 22 -10.29 -4.30 1.49
C THR A 22 -9.23 -5.33 1.09
N LYS A 23 -9.22 -6.52 1.73
CA LYS A 23 -8.33 -7.63 1.30
C LYS A 23 -8.63 -8.08 -0.14
N GLN A 24 -9.89 -8.21 -0.53
CA GLN A 24 -10.25 -8.60 -1.90
C GLN A 24 -9.86 -7.54 -2.91
N ARG A 25 -10.06 -6.24 -2.61
CA ARG A 25 -9.65 -5.14 -3.48
C ARG A 25 -8.14 -5.13 -3.71
N ILE A 26 -7.35 -5.26 -2.65
CA ILE A 26 -5.88 -5.33 -2.75
C ILE A 26 -5.44 -6.53 -3.59
N LYS A 27 -6.04 -7.71 -3.35
CA LYS A 27 -5.73 -8.93 -4.11
C LYS A 27 -6.04 -8.77 -5.60
N LEU A 28 -7.20 -8.17 -5.93
CA LEU A 28 -7.61 -7.92 -7.31
C LEU A 28 -6.64 -6.93 -7.99
N ALA A 29 -6.31 -5.82 -7.33
CA ALA A 29 -5.39 -4.82 -7.85
C ALA A 29 -4.01 -5.42 -8.18
N ILE A 30 -3.42 -6.19 -7.26
CA ILE A 30 -2.13 -6.85 -7.47
C ILE A 30 -2.20 -7.82 -8.66
N ARG A 31 -3.30 -8.58 -8.80
CA ARG A 31 -3.49 -9.48 -9.94
C ARG A 31 -3.58 -8.72 -11.26
N MET A 32 -4.23 -7.56 -11.29
CA MET A 32 -4.34 -6.72 -12.48
C MET A 32 -3.02 -6.08 -12.88
N ILE A 33 -2.20 -5.65 -11.91
CA ILE A 33 -0.85 -5.13 -12.15
C ILE A 33 0.03 -6.17 -12.84
N GLY A 34 -0.05 -7.43 -12.41
CA GLY A 34 0.79 -8.51 -12.92
C GLY A 34 2.20 -8.50 -12.33
N LYS A 35 3.14 -9.18 -13.00
CA LYS A 35 4.53 -9.39 -12.53
C LYS A 35 5.55 -8.72 -13.45
N ASN A 36 6.77 -8.50 -12.93
CA ASN A 36 7.92 -7.95 -13.65
C ASN A 36 7.63 -6.55 -14.24
N LYS A 37 6.90 -5.72 -13.51
CA LYS A 37 6.59 -4.33 -13.88
C LYS A 37 7.38 -3.33 -13.03
N ASN A 38 7.52 -2.13 -13.57
CA ASN A 38 7.84 -0.94 -12.79
C ASN A 38 6.52 -0.28 -12.40
N VAL A 39 6.27 -0.10 -11.10
CA VAL A 39 5.01 0.41 -10.56
C VAL A 39 5.27 1.68 -9.76
N LEU A 40 4.43 2.69 -9.96
CA LEU A 40 4.36 3.88 -9.12
C LEU A 40 3.15 3.75 -8.19
N ASP A 41 3.38 3.70 -6.88
CA ASP A 41 2.32 3.65 -5.85
C ASP A 41 2.13 5.06 -5.26
N ILE A 42 0.98 5.67 -5.51
CA ILE A 42 0.67 7.07 -5.15
C ILE A 42 -0.23 7.08 -3.92
N GLY A 43 0.11 7.90 -2.92
CA GLY A 43 -0.59 7.89 -1.63
C GLY A 43 -0.29 6.60 -0.88
N CYS A 44 0.99 6.19 -0.88
CA CYS A 44 1.39 4.89 -0.37
C CYS A 44 1.35 4.78 1.16
N TYR A 45 1.13 5.89 1.87
CA TYR A 45 1.08 6.02 3.31
C TYR A 45 2.30 5.37 4.00
N ASP A 46 2.12 4.21 4.63
CA ASP A 46 3.17 3.44 5.30
C ASP A 46 3.82 2.37 4.41
N GLY A 47 3.41 2.27 3.16
CA GLY A 47 3.94 1.33 2.18
C GLY A 47 3.35 -0.08 2.26
N PHE A 48 2.28 -0.31 3.03
CA PHE A 48 1.68 -1.65 3.17
C PHE A 48 1.32 -2.31 1.83
N ILE A 49 0.72 -1.55 0.91
CA ILE A 49 0.37 -2.04 -0.44
C ILE A 49 1.62 -2.10 -1.32
N THR A 50 2.50 -1.10 -1.26
CA THR A 50 3.82 -1.08 -1.92
C THR A 50 4.57 -2.40 -1.71
N GLU A 51 4.67 -2.88 -0.47
CA GLU A 51 5.37 -4.12 -0.15
C GLU A 51 4.70 -5.35 -0.77
N LYS A 52 3.36 -5.39 -0.82
CA LYS A 52 2.65 -6.51 -1.47
C LYS A 52 2.88 -6.53 -2.98
N ILE A 53 2.88 -5.37 -3.63
CA ILE A 53 3.17 -5.26 -5.06
C ILE A 53 4.62 -5.69 -5.33
N ARG A 54 5.56 -5.29 -4.47
CA ARG A 54 6.98 -5.68 -4.55
C ARG A 54 7.17 -7.19 -4.37
N ASN A 55 6.58 -7.77 -3.34
CA ASN A 55 6.60 -9.22 -3.08
C ASN A 55 5.94 -10.05 -4.18
N TYR A 56 5.08 -9.42 -5.01
CA TYR A 56 4.51 -10.07 -6.18
C TYR A 56 5.48 -10.15 -7.38
N GLY A 57 6.68 -9.58 -7.26
CA GLY A 57 7.73 -9.62 -8.29
C GLY A 57 7.83 -8.35 -9.13
N ASN A 58 7.53 -7.19 -8.54
CA ASN A 58 7.59 -5.90 -9.23
C ASN A 58 8.64 -4.98 -8.59
N LYS A 59 9.15 -4.03 -9.38
CA LYS A 59 9.94 -2.91 -8.86
C LYS A 59 8.98 -1.75 -8.59
N VAL A 60 8.95 -1.27 -7.34
CA VAL A 60 7.94 -0.28 -6.91
C VAL A 60 8.60 0.96 -6.33
N THR A 61 8.18 2.12 -6.82
CA THR A 61 8.47 3.44 -6.25
C THR A 61 7.21 3.95 -5.58
N GLY A 62 7.26 4.19 -4.27
CA GLY A 62 6.15 4.81 -3.53
C GLY A 62 6.34 6.31 -3.42
N VAL A 63 5.25 7.07 -3.55
CA VAL A 63 5.19 8.50 -3.25
C VAL A 63 4.00 8.78 -2.35
N GLU A 64 4.22 9.63 -1.34
CA GLU A 64 3.21 10.14 -0.40
C GLU A 64 3.16 11.67 -0.48
#